data_AF-A0AAV8TR93-F1
#
_entry.id   AF-A0AAV8TR93-F1
#
_cell.length_a   1.000
_cell.length_b   1.000
_cell.length_c   1.000
_cell.angle_alpha   90.00
_cell.angle_beta   90.00
_cell.angle_gamma   90.00
#
_symmetry.space_group_name_H-M   'P 1'
#
loop_
_entity.id
_entity.type
_entity.pdbx_description
1 polymer ?
#
loop_
_entity_poly.entity_id
_entity_poly.type
_entity_poly.pdbx_seq_one_letter_code
_entity_poly.pdbx_strand_id
1 'polypeptide(L)'
;MGSMFTYVYQGTSPARVREKLDGACATPSWNSLFENAVCTNLVAPVSNHSPLLVDTDGSFGLTNRNFRFDNSWLLDNDFFAVVQRSWHGSTNDDFLLRRNKVIDDVHAWGKARNRLRWQQKHIVQQKLESEIDSLDHLSIQHLKEQWNLFLAEDEIRLKQQAKVFWLQNGNKNSKYFHNSIKARSRGNRIDKLQDASGSWVHSEEGIQTLVRDYFSDLF
;
A
#
# COMPACT_ATOMS: atom_id res chain seq x y z
N MET A 1 1.40 17.71 9.25
CA MET A 1 0.88 17.19 10.54
C MET A 1 1.17 18.22 11.62
N GLY A 2 0.25 18.42 12.56
CA GLY A 2 0.55 19.17 13.79
C GLY A 2 1.36 18.34 14.79
N SER A 3 1.50 18.84 16.02
CA SER A 3 2.11 18.10 17.14
C SER A 3 1.52 16.69 17.25
N MET A 4 2.35 15.66 17.49
CA MET A 4 1.88 14.29 17.75
C MET A 4 1.02 14.18 19.02
N PHE A 5 1.25 15.11 19.95
CA PHE A 5 0.55 15.20 21.23
C PHE A 5 -0.63 16.16 21.12
N THR A 6 -1.75 15.81 21.75
CA THR A 6 -2.96 16.64 21.79
C THR A 6 -3.09 17.40 23.10
N TYR A 7 -2.30 17.04 24.12
CA TYR A 7 -2.32 17.66 25.42
C TYR A 7 -0.92 18.09 25.87
N VAL A 8 -0.83 19.25 26.50
CA VAL A 8 0.40 19.77 27.10
C VAL A 8 0.09 20.27 28.51
N TYR A 9 0.65 19.59 29.51
CA TYR A 9 0.66 20.09 30.88
C TYR A 9 1.96 20.84 31.15
N GLN A 10 1.82 22.09 31.57
CA GLN A 10 2.91 22.90 32.09
C GLN A 10 2.52 23.32 33.50
N GLY A 11 2.98 22.56 34.50
CA GLY A 11 2.86 22.93 35.91
C GLY A 11 3.83 24.06 36.28
N THR A 12 4.27 24.10 37.54
CA THR A 12 5.28 25.06 38.02
C THR A 12 6.73 24.70 37.66
N SER A 13 6.96 23.49 37.15
CA SER A 13 8.28 23.02 36.72
C SER A 13 8.58 23.43 35.27
N PRO A 14 9.85 23.70 34.91
CA PRO A 14 10.25 23.93 33.53
C PRO A 14 10.04 22.72 32.59
N ALA A 15 9.81 21.52 33.14
CA ALA A 15 9.52 20.33 32.35
C ALA A 15 8.05 20.31 31.89
N ARG A 16 7.83 20.21 30.57
CA ARG A 16 6.50 20.04 29.97
C ARG A 16 6.19 18.55 29.79
N VAL A 17 5.05 18.11 30.32
CA VAL A 17 4.50 16.77 30.04
C VAL A 17 3.57 16.88 28.84
N ARG A 18 3.70 15.96 27.89
CA ARG A 18 2.90 15.93 26.67
C ARG A 18 2.25 14.57 26.51
N GLU A 19 0.95 14.56 26.25
CA GLU A 19 0.17 13.35 26.12
C GLU A 19 -0.70 13.39 24.86
N LYS A 20 -1.08 12.22 24.37
CA LYS A 20 -2.04 12.08 23.27
C LYS A 20 -3.35 11.55 23.86
N LEU A 21 -4.20 12.48 24.27
CA LEU A 21 -5.47 12.19 24.96
C LEU A 21 -6.68 12.22 24.03
N ASP A 22 -6.56 12.91 22.90
CA ASP A 22 -7.64 13.14 21.95
C ASP A 22 -7.40 12.30 20.68
N GLY A 23 -8.47 11.73 20.14
CA GLY A 23 -8.42 10.89 18.94
C GLY A 23 -9.70 10.97 18.13
N ALA A 24 -9.56 10.83 16.81
CA ALA A 24 -10.68 10.64 15.90
C ALA A 24 -10.75 9.17 15.47
N CYS A 25 -11.92 8.56 15.61
CA CYS A 25 -12.20 7.19 15.21
C CYS A 25 -13.20 7.19 14.06
N ALA A 26 -12.97 6.32 13.07
CA ALA A 26 -13.85 6.19 11.91
C ALA A 26 -14.24 4.75 11.66
N THR A 27 -15.49 4.53 11.27
CA THR A 27 -15.98 3.21 10.87
C THR A 27 -15.45 2.83 9.48
N PRO A 28 -15.45 1.54 9.10
CA PRO A 28 -15.09 1.12 7.75
C PRO A 28 -15.97 1.75 6.65
N SER A 29 -17.27 1.95 6.94
CA SER A 29 -18.19 2.60 6.00
C SER A 29 -17.83 4.08 5.80
N TRP A 30 -17.52 4.81 6.87
CA TRP A 30 -17.08 6.21 6.79
C TRP A 30 -15.78 6.35 5.98
N ASN A 31 -14.78 5.49 6.25
CA ASN A 31 -13.52 5.47 5.51
C ASN A 31 -13.68 5.18 4.01
N SER A 32 -14.78 4.54 3.61
CA SER A 32 -15.08 4.26 2.20
C SER A 32 -15.75 5.45 1.51
N LEU A 33 -16.42 6.31 2.26
CA LEU A 33 -17.02 7.56 1.76
C LEU A 33 -15.97 8.67 1.65
N PHE A 34 -15.04 8.73 2.61
CA PHE A 34 -14.01 9.77 2.69
C PHE A 34 -12.61 9.15 2.62
N GLU A 35 -12.28 8.59 1.46
CA GLU A 35 -11.03 7.83 1.27
C GLU A 35 -9.77 8.69 1.49
N ASN A 36 -9.90 10.00 1.27
CA ASN A 36 -8.81 10.97 1.38
C ASN A 36 -8.72 11.65 2.74
N ALA A 37 -9.60 11.31 3.69
CA ALA A 37 -9.72 12.04 4.93
C ALA A 37 -8.40 12.13 5.71
N VAL A 38 -8.12 13.32 6.24
CA VAL A 38 -6.93 13.61 7.05
C VAL A 38 -7.37 14.11 8.40
N CYS A 39 -6.75 13.63 9.47
CA CYS A 39 -6.91 14.21 10.81
C CYS A 39 -5.61 14.93 11.20
N THR A 40 -5.71 16.20 11.58
CA THR A 40 -4.55 17.02 11.97
C THR A 40 -4.80 17.72 13.30
N ASN A 41 -3.75 17.79 14.13
CA ASN A 41 -3.80 18.57 15.36
C ASN A 41 -3.54 20.04 15.02
N LEU A 42 -4.45 20.93 15.41
CA LEU A 42 -4.28 22.38 15.30
C LEU A 42 -3.61 22.92 16.55
N VAL A 43 -2.88 24.03 16.40
CA VAL A 43 -2.27 24.73 17.53
C VAL A 43 -3.36 25.51 18.26
N ALA A 44 -3.57 25.22 19.55
CA ALA A 44 -4.37 26.06 20.42
C ALA A 44 -3.47 26.96 21.27
N PRO A 45 -3.47 28.28 21.04
CA PRO A 45 -2.63 29.20 21.81
C PRO A 45 -3.13 29.41 23.25
N VAL A 46 -4.38 29.09 23.54
CA VAL A 46 -5.05 29.39 24.82
C VAL A 46 -5.55 28.15 25.57
N SER A 47 -5.30 26.95 25.04
CA SER A 47 -5.73 25.69 25.63
C SER A 47 -4.54 24.76 25.81
N ASN A 48 -4.58 23.97 26.88
CA ASN A 48 -3.69 22.83 27.07
C ASN A 48 -4.05 21.65 26.16
N HIS A 49 -5.21 21.69 25.49
CA HIS A 49 -5.61 20.75 24.42
C HIS A 49 -5.47 21.36 23.02
N SER A 50 -5.00 20.55 22.07
CA SER A 50 -4.91 20.87 20.64
C SER A 50 -6.13 20.33 19.89
N PRO A 51 -6.94 21.18 19.23
CA PRO A 51 -8.11 20.75 18.46
C PRO A 51 -7.73 19.78 17.35
N LEU A 52 -8.64 18.84 17.03
CA LEU A 52 -8.52 17.96 15.88
C LEU A 52 -9.32 18.53 14.70
N LEU A 53 -8.67 18.73 13.56
CA LEU A 53 -9.31 19.04 12.28
C LEU A 53 -9.37 17.77 11.45
N VAL A 54 -10.60 17.34 11.11
CA VAL A 54 -10.85 16.27 10.14
C VAL A 54 -11.25 16.91 8.82
N ASP A 55 -10.36 16.82 7.83
CA ASP A 55 -10.60 17.25 6.46
C ASP A 55 -11.01 16.02 5.64
N THR A 56 -12.17 16.08 4.96
CA THR A 56 -12.72 14.97 4.17
C THR A 56 -12.30 14.99 2.71
N ASP A 57 -11.85 16.14 2.20
CA ASP A 57 -11.74 16.42 0.76
C ASP A 57 -10.29 16.35 0.26
N GLY A 58 -9.36 15.90 1.11
CA GLY A 58 -7.92 15.87 0.86
C GLY A 58 -7.56 15.68 -0.62
N SER A 59 -6.94 16.70 -1.21
CA SER A 59 -6.65 16.77 -2.65
C SER A 59 -5.38 16.02 -2.99
N PHE A 60 -5.44 15.02 -3.90
CA PHE A 60 -4.23 14.31 -4.35
C PHE A 60 -4.29 13.85 -5.80
N GLY A 61 -3.16 14.04 -6.50
CA GLY A 61 -2.86 13.45 -7.80
C GLY A 61 -2.45 11.99 -7.67
N LEU A 62 -2.78 11.20 -8.69
CA LEU A 62 -2.34 9.81 -8.80
C LEU A 62 -0.83 9.80 -9.04
N THR A 63 -0.06 9.40 -8.04
CA THR A 63 1.39 9.23 -8.20
C THR A 63 1.70 8.05 -9.12
N ASN A 64 2.74 8.19 -9.94
CA ASN A 64 3.24 7.12 -10.78
C ASN A 64 3.75 5.98 -9.87
N ARG A 65 3.15 4.79 -10.00
CA ARG A 65 3.50 3.67 -9.10
C ARG A 65 4.82 3.07 -9.52
N ASN A 66 5.86 3.31 -8.72
CA ASN A 66 7.14 2.60 -8.83
C ASN A 66 6.92 1.08 -8.80
N PHE A 67 7.83 0.34 -9.44
CA PHE A 67 7.86 -1.11 -9.42
C PHE A 67 7.71 -1.66 -8.00
N ARG A 68 6.82 -2.64 -7.84
CA ARG A 68 6.65 -3.41 -6.60
C ARG A 68 6.59 -4.89 -6.96
N PHE A 69 7.49 -5.65 -6.36
CA PHE A 69 7.51 -7.10 -6.49
C PHE A 69 6.27 -7.72 -5.84
N ASP A 70 5.58 -8.62 -6.54
CA ASP A 70 4.45 -9.39 -5.99
C ASP A 70 4.92 -10.80 -5.64
N ASN A 71 4.79 -11.18 -4.37
CA ASN A 71 5.25 -12.50 -3.92
C ASN A 71 4.49 -13.66 -4.58
N SER A 72 3.28 -13.44 -5.11
CA SER A 72 2.56 -14.48 -5.86
C SER A 72 3.26 -14.87 -7.15
N TRP A 73 4.14 -14.02 -7.69
CA TRP A 73 4.95 -14.34 -8.87
C TRP A 73 5.90 -15.52 -8.65
N LEU A 74 6.29 -15.79 -7.40
CA LEU A 74 7.13 -16.94 -7.06
C LEU A 74 6.42 -18.28 -7.23
N LEU A 75 5.09 -18.28 -7.34
CA LEU A 75 4.30 -19.49 -7.64
C LEU A 75 4.27 -19.81 -9.14
N ASP A 76 4.75 -18.90 -9.99
CA ASP A 76 4.71 -19.05 -11.43
C ASP A 76 6.02 -19.66 -11.95
N ASN A 77 5.92 -20.77 -12.68
CA ASN A 77 7.09 -21.49 -13.20
C ASN A 77 7.92 -20.63 -14.16
N ASP A 78 7.30 -19.67 -14.85
CA ASP A 78 7.98 -18.82 -15.81
C ASP A 78 8.80 -17.70 -15.15
N PHE A 79 8.53 -17.38 -13.89
CA PHE A 79 9.16 -16.24 -13.21
C PHE A 79 10.68 -16.34 -13.21
N PHE A 80 11.21 -17.50 -12.81
CA PHE A 80 12.65 -17.70 -12.71
C PHE A 80 13.34 -17.60 -14.09
N ALA A 81 12.68 -18.10 -15.14
CA ALA A 81 13.20 -18.01 -16.50
C ALA A 81 13.27 -16.56 -17.00
N VAL A 82 12.31 -15.70 -16.63
CA VAL A 82 12.33 -14.27 -16.96
C VAL A 82 13.52 -13.58 -16.30
N VAL A 83 13.72 -13.81 -15.00
CA VAL A 83 14.84 -13.23 -14.24
C VAL A 83 16.18 -13.70 -14.81
N GLN A 84 16.34 -15.01 -15.02
CA GLN A 84 17.58 -15.56 -15.58
C GLN A 84 17.87 -15.02 -16.97
N ARG A 85 16.88 -14.96 -17.86
CA ARG A 85 17.06 -14.43 -19.21
C ARG A 85 17.49 -12.97 -19.19
N SER A 86 16.82 -12.16 -18.39
CA SER A 86 17.16 -10.74 -18.25
C SER A 86 18.58 -10.55 -17.69
N TRP A 87 18.90 -11.30 -16.62
CA TRP A 87 20.21 -11.24 -15.97
C TRP A 87 21.35 -11.68 -16.90
N HIS A 88 21.21 -12.80 -17.62
CA HIS A 88 22.25 -13.28 -18.53
C HIS A 88 22.32 -12.48 -19.84
N GLY A 89 21.24 -11.81 -20.24
CA GLY A 89 21.22 -10.93 -21.42
C GLY A 89 21.89 -9.56 -21.21
N SER A 90 22.44 -9.30 -20.02
CA SER A 90 23.05 -8.03 -19.61
C SER A 90 24.38 -8.22 -18.89
N THR A 91 25.14 -9.26 -19.26
CA THR A 91 26.41 -9.61 -18.62
C THR A 91 27.52 -8.57 -18.78
N ASN A 92 27.46 -7.77 -19.84
CA ASN A 92 28.44 -6.71 -20.11
C ASN A 92 28.05 -5.35 -19.51
N ASP A 93 26.85 -5.25 -18.95
CA ASP A 93 26.37 -4.03 -18.31
C ASP A 93 26.91 -3.96 -16.87
N ASP A 94 27.07 -2.73 -16.35
CA ASP A 94 27.35 -2.57 -14.93
C ASP A 94 26.17 -3.07 -14.08
N PHE A 95 26.43 -3.28 -12.79
CA PHE A 95 25.45 -3.85 -11.88
C PHE A 95 24.13 -3.05 -11.81
N LEU A 96 24.18 -1.71 -11.85
CA LEU A 96 22.99 -0.87 -11.73
C LEU A 96 22.14 -0.94 -13.00
N LEU A 97 22.77 -0.90 -14.18
CA LEU A 97 22.10 -1.11 -15.46
C LEU A 97 21.45 -2.49 -15.53
N ARG A 98 22.20 -3.52 -15.15
CA ARG A 98 21.74 -4.91 -15.10
C ARG A 98 20.54 -5.09 -14.18
N ARG A 99 20.61 -4.52 -12.97
CA ARG A 99 19.49 -4.51 -12.00
C ARG A 99 18.25 -3.83 -12.60
N ASN A 100 18.40 -2.65 -13.20
CA ASN A 100 17.28 -1.91 -13.77
C ASN A 100 16.61 -2.69 -14.91
N LYS A 101 17.40 -3.33 -15.77
CA LYS A 101 16.88 -4.19 -16.84
C LYS A 101 16.04 -5.35 -16.29
N VAL A 102 16.51 -6.02 -15.24
CA VAL A 102 15.73 -7.08 -14.55
C VAL A 102 14.43 -6.52 -13.99
N ILE A 103 14.47 -5.34 -13.36
CA ILE A 103 13.27 -4.69 -12.83
C ILE A 103 12.26 -4.43 -13.95
N ASP A 104 12.69 -3.88 -15.08
CA ASP A 104 11.82 -3.57 -16.22
C ASP A 104 11.22 -4.83 -16.85
N ASP A 105 12.04 -5.86 -17.08
CA ASP A 105 11.59 -7.12 -17.67
C ASP A 105 10.61 -7.85 -16.74
N VAL A 106 10.91 -7.91 -15.44
CA VAL A 106 10.02 -8.50 -14.43
C VAL A 106 8.74 -7.68 -14.29
N HIS A 107 8.82 -6.35 -14.36
CA HIS A 107 7.65 -5.48 -14.28
C HIS A 107 6.72 -5.68 -15.49
N ALA A 108 7.28 -5.72 -16.70
CA ALA A 108 6.53 -5.95 -17.94
C ALA A 108 5.86 -7.33 -17.93
N TRP A 109 6.62 -8.38 -17.59
CA TRP A 109 6.10 -9.73 -17.44
C TRP A 109 5.00 -9.80 -16.36
N GLY A 110 5.25 -9.24 -15.19
CA GLY A 110 4.32 -9.25 -14.06
C GLY A 110 3.00 -8.55 -14.40
N LYS A 111 3.04 -7.44 -15.14
CA LYS A 111 1.83 -6.75 -15.62
C LYS A 111 1.03 -7.60 -16.60
N ALA A 112 1.70 -8.25 -17.55
CA ALA A 112 1.04 -9.16 -18.50
C ALA A 112 0.44 -10.39 -17.81
N ARG A 113 1.22 -11.03 -16.93
CA ARG A 113 0.81 -12.19 -16.12
C ARG A 113 -0.38 -11.86 -15.23
N ASN A 114 -0.37 -10.73 -14.52
CA ASN A 114 -1.48 -10.32 -13.66
C ASN A 114 -2.77 -10.05 -14.47
N ARG A 115 -2.66 -9.47 -15.66
CA ARG A 115 -3.82 -9.28 -16.57
C ARG A 115 -4.42 -10.61 -17.00
N LEU A 116 -3.57 -11.56 -17.40
CA LEU A 116 -4.01 -12.90 -17.81
C LEU A 116 -4.68 -13.65 -16.65
N ARG A 117 -4.04 -13.65 -15.46
CA ARG A 117 -4.58 -14.28 -14.25
C ARG A 117 -5.93 -13.70 -13.86
N TRP A 118 -6.10 -12.38 -13.96
CA TRP A 118 -7.39 -11.74 -13.70
C TRP A 118 -8.49 -12.24 -14.65
N GLN A 119 -8.19 -12.33 -15.95
CA GLN A 119 -9.13 -12.84 -16.96
C GLN A 119 -9.48 -14.32 -16.69
N GLN A 120 -8.49 -15.16 -16.42
CA GLN A 120 -8.69 -16.57 -16.10
C GLN A 120 -9.56 -16.75 -14.85
N LYS A 121 -9.26 -15.99 -13.79
CA LYS A 121 -10.05 -16.01 -12.55
C LYS A 121 -11.51 -15.63 -12.81
N HIS A 122 -11.74 -14.60 -13.61
CA HIS A 122 -13.09 -14.15 -13.96
C HIS A 122 -13.88 -15.21 -14.73
N ILE A 123 -13.24 -15.87 -15.72
CA ILE A 123 -13.86 -16.97 -16.48
C ILE A 123 -14.21 -18.15 -15.56
N VAL A 124 -13.29 -18.56 -14.69
CA VAL A 124 -13.53 -19.66 -13.73
C VAL A 124 -14.66 -19.32 -12.77
N GLN A 125 -14.71 -18.08 -12.28
CA GLN A 125 -15.80 -17.60 -11.43
C GLN A 125 -17.14 -17.70 -12.15
N GLN A 126 -17.22 -17.17 -13.37
CA GLN A 126 -18.44 -17.17 -14.17
C GLN A 126 -18.95 -18.59 -14.41
N LYS A 127 -18.09 -19.52 -14.82
CA LYS A 127 -18.47 -20.93 -15.02
C LYS A 127 -19.01 -21.58 -13.75
N LEU A 128 -18.39 -21.32 -12.60
CA LEU A 128 -18.85 -21.84 -11.31
C LEU A 128 -20.19 -21.21 -10.85
N GLU A 129 -20.51 -20.00 -11.29
CA GLU A 129 -21.74 -19.29 -10.91
C GLU A 129 -22.92 -19.60 -11.86
N SER A 130 -22.68 -19.70 -13.18
CA SER A 130 -23.75 -19.79 -14.19
C SER A 130 -23.88 -21.15 -14.87
N GLU A 131 -22.85 -21.98 -14.85
CA GLU A 131 -22.81 -23.24 -15.62
C GLU A 131 -22.66 -24.47 -14.73
N ILE A 132 -22.65 -24.32 -13.40
CA ILE A 132 -22.33 -25.42 -12.49
C ILE A 132 -23.28 -26.62 -12.63
N ASP A 133 -24.56 -26.38 -12.93
CA ASP A 133 -25.58 -27.42 -13.06
C ASP A 133 -25.47 -28.20 -14.38
N SER A 134 -24.80 -27.64 -15.40
CA SER A 134 -24.60 -28.27 -16.71
C SER A 134 -23.23 -28.95 -16.85
N LEU A 135 -22.35 -28.79 -15.87
CA LEU A 135 -21.00 -29.37 -15.86
C LEU A 135 -20.98 -30.74 -15.19
N ASP A 136 -20.11 -31.62 -15.67
CA ASP A 136 -19.85 -32.90 -15.02
C ASP A 136 -19.01 -32.72 -13.74
N HIS A 137 -19.04 -33.74 -12.89
CA HIS A 137 -18.33 -33.71 -11.60
C HIS A 137 -16.83 -33.40 -11.76
N LEU A 138 -16.17 -33.96 -12.79
CA LEU A 138 -14.74 -33.75 -13.02
C LEU A 138 -14.44 -32.30 -13.42
N SER A 139 -15.24 -31.69 -14.29
CA SER A 139 -15.06 -30.27 -14.64
C SER A 139 -15.27 -29.35 -13.45
N ILE A 140 -16.29 -29.61 -12.63
CA ILE A 140 -16.55 -28.83 -11.41
C ILE A 140 -15.36 -28.93 -10.44
N GLN A 141 -14.83 -30.14 -10.23
CA GLN A 141 -13.66 -30.34 -9.38
C GLN A 141 -12.45 -29.56 -9.91
N HIS A 142 -12.17 -29.66 -11.22
CA HIS A 142 -11.07 -28.93 -11.84
C HIS A 142 -11.20 -27.41 -11.69
N LEU A 143 -12.39 -26.85 -11.91
CA LEU A 143 -12.64 -25.42 -11.74
C LEU A 143 -12.47 -24.97 -10.28
N LYS A 144 -12.90 -25.79 -9.31
CA LYS A 144 -12.69 -25.52 -7.88
C LYS A 144 -11.21 -25.54 -7.50
N GLU A 145 -10.43 -26.46 -8.06
CA GLU A 145 -8.97 -26.51 -7.88
C GLU A 145 -8.32 -25.25 -8.45
N GLN A 146 -8.67 -24.84 -9.67
CA GLN A 146 -8.19 -23.57 -10.27
C GLN A 146 -8.58 -22.35 -9.43
N TRP A 147 -9.82 -22.30 -8.95
CA TRP A 147 -10.29 -21.23 -8.07
C TRP A 147 -9.47 -21.14 -6.78
N ASN A 148 -9.18 -22.29 -6.16
CA ASN A 148 -8.36 -22.34 -4.95
C ASN A 148 -6.92 -21.84 -5.19
N LEU A 149 -6.34 -22.10 -6.36
CA LEU A 149 -5.04 -21.53 -6.74
C LEU A 149 -5.11 -20.00 -6.82
N PHE A 150 -6.12 -19.43 -7.47
CA PHE A 150 -6.29 -17.96 -7.50
C PHE A 150 -6.49 -17.36 -6.11
N LEU A 151 -7.23 -18.04 -5.23
CA LEU A 151 -7.40 -17.57 -3.85
C LEU A 151 -6.08 -17.59 -3.06
N ALA A 152 -5.24 -18.61 -3.27
CA ALA A 152 -3.93 -18.69 -2.63
C ALA A 152 -3.00 -17.56 -3.11
N GLU A 153 -2.99 -17.27 -4.41
CA GLU A 153 -2.24 -16.13 -4.97
C GLU A 153 -2.71 -14.79 -4.38
N ASP A 154 -4.03 -14.58 -4.30
CA ASP A 154 -4.60 -13.37 -3.70
C ASP A 154 -4.26 -13.22 -2.23
N GLU A 155 -4.26 -14.32 -1.48
CA GLU A 155 -3.90 -14.31 -0.06
C GLU A 155 -2.44 -13.87 0.14
N ILE A 156 -1.51 -14.38 -0.66
CA ILE A 156 -0.10 -13.97 -0.63
C ILE A 156 0.02 -12.46 -0.89
N ARG A 157 -0.65 -11.98 -1.95
CA ARG A 157 -0.64 -10.57 -2.34
C ARG A 157 -1.24 -9.67 -1.25
N LEU A 158 -2.38 -10.05 -0.68
CA LEU A 158 -3.04 -9.31 0.39
C LEU A 158 -2.20 -9.27 1.67
N LYS A 159 -1.58 -10.39 2.08
CA LYS A 159 -0.67 -10.44 3.23
C LYS A 159 0.54 -9.54 3.02
N GLN A 160 1.15 -9.59 1.83
CA GLN A 160 2.30 -8.75 1.47
C GLN A 160 1.95 -7.26 1.52
N GLN A 161 0.82 -6.87 0.93
CA GLN A 161 0.35 -5.49 0.90
C GLN A 161 -0.04 -4.97 2.30
N ALA A 162 -0.71 -5.81 3.11
CA ALA A 162 -1.11 -5.46 4.47
C ALA A 162 0.07 -5.45 5.46
N LYS A 163 1.19 -6.12 5.14
CA LYS A 163 2.29 -6.44 6.07
C LYS A 163 1.81 -7.20 7.31
N VAL A 164 0.79 -8.05 7.15
CA VAL A 164 0.23 -8.90 8.20
C VAL A 164 0.60 -10.35 7.87
N PHE A 165 1.67 -10.85 8.49
CA PHE A 165 2.20 -12.20 8.25
C PHE A 165 1.82 -13.22 9.34
N TRP A 166 1.38 -12.75 10.51
CA TRP A 166 1.06 -13.60 11.66
C TRP A 166 -0.35 -14.20 11.61
N LEU A 167 -1.23 -13.68 10.76
CA LEU A 167 -2.58 -14.21 10.58
C LEU A 167 -2.50 -15.53 9.78
N GLN A 168 -2.36 -16.64 10.49
CA GLN A 168 -2.45 -17.98 9.95
C GLN A 168 -3.90 -18.47 9.96
N ASN A 169 -4.42 -18.83 8.79
CA ASN A 169 -5.57 -19.71 8.57
C ASN A 169 -6.83 -19.44 9.42
N GLY A 170 -7.19 -18.16 9.62
CA GLY A 170 -8.37 -17.77 10.39
C GLY A 170 -9.29 -16.86 9.58
N ASN A 171 -10.16 -17.48 8.77
CA ASN A 171 -11.11 -16.85 7.85
C ASN A 171 -10.43 -16.07 6.69
N LYS A 172 -10.77 -16.41 5.44
CA LYS A 172 -10.30 -15.75 4.19
C LYS A 172 -10.90 -14.33 4.06
N ASN A 173 -10.76 -13.52 5.09
CA ASN A 173 -11.43 -12.24 5.23
C ASN A 173 -10.68 -11.17 4.43
N SER A 174 -10.95 -11.11 3.13
CA SER A 174 -10.43 -10.08 2.24
C SER A 174 -10.71 -8.67 2.77
N LYS A 175 -11.88 -8.45 3.40
CA LYS A 175 -12.26 -7.16 3.99
C LYS A 175 -11.29 -6.70 5.08
N TYR A 176 -10.81 -7.61 5.94
CA TYR A 176 -9.77 -7.27 6.93
C TYR A 176 -8.49 -6.80 6.25
N PHE A 177 -7.96 -7.57 5.29
CA PHE A 177 -6.74 -7.20 4.58
C PHE A 177 -6.90 -5.87 3.83
N HIS A 178 -8.02 -5.65 3.14
CA HIS A 178 -8.31 -4.39 2.46
C HIS A 178 -8.33 -3.20 3.44
N ASN A 179 -8.98 -3.35 4.60
CA ASN A 179 -9.00 -2.30 5.62
C ASN A 179 -7.60 -2.02 6.18
N SER A 180 -6.81 -3.06 6.43
CA SER A 180 -5.42 -2.94 6.89
C SER A 180 -4.52 -2.25 5.84
N ILE A 181 -4.68 -2.60 4.56
CA ILE A 181 -3.98 -1.96 3.44
C ILE A 181 -4.36 -0.47 3.37
N LYS A 182 -5.65 -0.14 3.42
CA LYS A 182 -6.13 1.26 3.42
C LYS A 182 -5.56 2.03 4.61
N ALA A 183 -5.63 1.47 5.82
CA ALA A 183 -5.09 2.10 7.03
C ALA A 183 -3.57 2.35 6.93
N ARG A 184 -2.82 1.37 6.43
CA ARG A 184 -1.37 1.50 6.20
C ARG A 184 -1.06 2.54 5.13
N SER A 185 -1.83 2.57 4.04
CA SER A 185 -1.66 3.55 2.97
C SER A 185 -1.86 4.97 3.48
N ARG A 186 -2.85 5.19 4.36
CA ARG A 186 -3.07 6.48 5.03
C ARG A 186 -1.94 6.83 6.00
N GLY A 187 -1.50 5.88 6.83
CA GLY A 187 -0.43 6.11 7.80
C GLY A 187 0.93 6.42 7.17
N ASN A 188 1.22 5.85 6.00
CA ASN A 188 2.46 6.09 5.26
C ASN A 188 2.38 7.28 4.29
N ARG A 189 1.25 8.01 4.28
CA ARG A 189 1.06 9.13 3.37
C ARG A 189 1.87 10.33 3.84
N ILE A 190 2.70 10.89 2.96
CA ILE A 190 3.45 12.12 3.20
C ILE A 190 2.65 13.27 2.58
N ASP A 191 1.85 13.96 3.39
CA ASP A 191 0.95 15.03 2.93
C ASP A 191 1.67 16.37 2.72
N LYS A 192 2.69 16.62 3.53
CA LYS A 192 3.52 17.82 3.48
C LYS A 192 4.79 17.61 4.26
N LEU A 193 5.84 18.30 3.83
CA LEU A 193 7.10 18.39 4.56
C LEU A 193 7.39 19.85 4.88
N GLN A 194 8.17 20.09 5.94
CA GLN A 194 8.62 21.42 6.29
C GLN A 194 10.04 21.60 5.76
N ASP A 195 10.30 22.71 5.07
CA ASP A 195 11.63 23.03 4.59
C ASP A 195 12.51 23.67 5.69
N ALA A 196 13.78 23.94 5.37
CA ALA A 196 14.73 24.54 6.29
C ALA A 196 14.35 25.95 6.75
N SER A 197 13.49 26.65 6.00
CA SER A 197 12.97 27.99 6.37
C SER A 197 11.77 27.91 7.31
N GLY A 198 11.25 26.71 7.59
CA GLY A 198 10.03 26.50 8.38
C GLY A 198 8.75 26.57 7.56
N SER A 199 8.83 26.69 6.23
CA SER A 199 7.67 26.76 5.34
C SER A 199 7.17 25.36 4.99
N TRP A 200 5.85 25.20 4.89
CA TRP A 200 5.24 23.90 4.55
C TRP A 200 5.13 23.74 3.03
N VAL A 201 5.66 22.63 2.51
CA VAL A 201 5.58 22.24 1.11
C VAL A 201 4.53 21.14 0.95
N HIS A 202 3.57 21.39 0.07
CA HIS A 202 2.39 20.53 -0.13
C HIS A 202 2.33 19.91 -1.53
N SER A 203 3.04 20.47 -2.51
CA SER A 203 3.07 19.94 -3.88
C SER A 203 3.94 18.68 -3.95
N GLU A 204 3.55 17.76 -4.82
CA GLU A 204 4.31 16.52 -5.03
C GLU A 204 5.73 16.82 -5.51
N GLU A 205 5.87 17.69 -6.51
CA GLU A 205 7.17 18.10 -7.06
C GLU A 205 8.05 18.80 -6.00
N GLY A 206 7.41 19.61 -5.14
CA GLY A 206 8.09 20.31 -4.06
C GLY A 206 8.59 19.35 -2.99
N ILE A 207 7.76 18.39 -2.58
CA ILE A 207 8.14 17.34 -1.62
C ILE A 207 9.28 16.48 -2.19
N GLN A 208 9.21 16.07 -3.46
CA GLN A 208 10.28 15.30 -4.12
C GLN A 208 11.60 16.07 -4.16
N THR A 209 11.55 17.34 -4.53
CA THR A 209 12.71 18.24 -4.56
C THR A 209 13.33 18.38 -3.17
N LEU A 210 12.51 18.67 -2.16
CA LEU A 210 12.98 18.83 -0.79
C LEU A 210 13.67 17.57 -0.25
N VAL A 211 13.10 16.38 -0.51
CA VAL A 211 13.69 15.11 -0.09
C VAL A 211 15.02 14.86 -0.81
N ARG A 212 15.08 15.09 -2.12
CA ARG A 212 16.31 14.92 -2.91
C ARG A 212 17.41 15.83 -2.39
N ASP A 213 17.11 17.11 -2.21
CA ASP A 213 18.09 18.11 -1.81
C ASP A 213 18.62 17.79 -0.39
N TYR A 214 17.72 17.45 0.55
CA TYR A 214 18.11 17.00 1.90
C TYR A 214 19.11 15.84 1.90
N PHE A 215 18.86 14.80 1.09
CA PHE A 215 19.77 13.64 1.03
C PHE A 215 21.04 13.92 0.21
N SER A 216 21.00 14.86 -0.74
CA SER A 216 22.19 15.28 -1.50
C SER A 216 23.13 16.14 -0.65
N ASP A 217 22.60 16.88 0.33
CA ASP A 217 23.39 17.64 1.28
C ASP A 217 23.96 16.77 2.41
N LEU A 218 23.30 15.65 2.73
CA LEU A 218 23.69 14.76 3.83
C LEU A 218 24.81 13.77 3.47
N PHE A 219 24.93 13.39 2.20
CA PHE A 219 25.86 12.37 1.69
C PHE A 219 26.77 12.92 0.60
#